data_AF-L9X9D1-F1
#
_entry.id   AF-L9X9D1-F1
#
_cell.length_a   1.000
_cell.length_b   1.000
_cell.length_c   1.000
_cell.angle_alpha   90.00
_cell.angle_beta   90.00
_cell.angle_gamma   90.00
#
_symmetry.space_group_name_H-M   'P 1'
#
loop_
_entity.id
_entity.type
_entity.pdbx_description
1 polymer ?
#
loop_
_entity_poly.entity_id
_entity_poly.type
_entity_poly.pdbx_seq_one_letter_code
_entity_poly.pdbx_strand_id
1 'polypeptide(L)'
;MVELERDAVDQLNLIDPSGELFAHQTIESGVSRTTLEIGTDYPIGEYELIGLADEETVETTSITLEPDLELTELRLARNHPEEMYEGARDSSTEAEAILTVTNRGTGPTAATALRFEGDVPFPSHESYDEAGESGIHDPESDFGADAESIALPAGETVLIYSNTLPFSPASTRSKCDSIGRDGQFTVRLSTSHAIDHSLDYVIHYLGTGPDDCEIEIEGPL
;
A
#
# COMPACT_ATOMS: atom_id res chain seq x y z
N MET A 1 14.08 10.84 -7.34
CA MET A 1 15.51 11.07 -7.61
C MET A 1 15.66 12.48 -8.15
N VAL A 2 16.42 13.34 -7.47
CA VAL A 2 16.70 14.70 -7.95
C VAL A 2 18.15 14.76 -8.41
N GLU A 3 18.38 15.32 -9.60
CA GLU A 3 19.70 15.36 -10.25
C GLU A 3 20.12 16.83 -10.41
N LEU A 4 21.27 17.21 -9.85
CA LEU A 4 21.82 18.57 -9.90
C LEU A 4 23.25 18.50 -10.43
N GLU A 5 23.59 19.32 -11.42
CA GLU A 5 24.96 19.44 -11.95
C GLU A 5 25.67 20.65 -11.31
N ARG A 6 26.63 20.43 -10.39
CA ARG A 6 27.91 21.19 -10.27
C ARG A 6 28.76 20.84 -9.06
N ASP A 7 30.09 21.00 -9.24
CA ASP A 7 31.17 20.99 -8.23
C ASP A 7 31.09 22.12 -7.16
N ALA A 8 29.97 22.82 -7.02
CA ALA A 8 29.85 24.01 -6.18
C ALA A 8 28.80 23.90 -5.06
N VAL A 9 27.90 22.91 -5.09
CA VAL A 9 26.89 22.77 -4.04
C VAL A 9 27.48 21.97 -2.89
N ASP A 10 27.56 22.55 -1.69
CA ASP A 10 28.00 21.89 -0.47
C ASP A 10 26.83 21.53 0.47
N GLN A 11 25.64 22.08 0.21
CA GLN A 11 24.44 21.80 0.98
C GLN A 11 23.16 21.88 0.13
N LEU A 12 22.22 20.98 0.41
CA LEU A 12 20.85 21.04 -0.08
C LEU A 12 19.89 21.35 1.06
N ASN A 13 18.98 22.27 0.82
CA ASN A 13 17.83 22.54 1.67
C ASN A 13 16.56 22.22 0.90
N LEU A 14 15.66 21.47 1.51
CA LEU A 14 14.33 21.23 1.00
C LEU A 14 13.33 22.05 1.82
N ILE A 15 12.61 22.93 1.17
CA ILE A 15 11.60 23.80 1.77
C ILE A 15 10.22 23.21 1.46
N ASP A 16 9.38 23.08 2.48
CA ASP A 16 8.04 22.54 2.34
C ASP A 16 7.05 23.54 1.70
N PRO A 17 5.83 23.11 1.34
CA PRO A 17 4.81 23.98 0.75
C PRO A 17 4.38 25.17 1.64
N SER A 18 4.71 25.16 2.94
CA SER A 18 4.43 26.27 3.86
C SER A 18 5.55 27.33 3.88
N GLY A 19 6.71 27.01 3.29
CA GLY A 19 7.91 27.85 3.28
C GLY A 19 8.87 27.55 4.43
N GLU A 20 8.67 26.46 5.18
CA GLU A 20 9.54 26.04 6.27
C GLU A 20 10.62 25.06 5.80
N LEU A 21 11.78 25.05 6.44
CA LEU A 21 12.84 24.07 6.14
C LEU A 21 12.36 22.68 6.58
N PHE A 22 12.11 21.81 5.60
CA PHE A 22 11.68 20.44 5.83
C PHE A 22 12.86 19.53 6.19
N ALA A 23 13.90 19.57 5.35
CA ALA A 23 15.08 18.74 5.51
C ALA A 23 16.30 19.39 4.87
N HIS A 24 17.49 18.96 5.30
CA HIS A 24 18.74 19.44 4.71
C HIS A 24 19.78 18.31 4.66
N GLN A 25 20.70 18.41 3.69
CA GLN A 25 21.74 17.43 3.46
C GLN A 25 23.03 18.13 3.04
N THR A 26 24.12 17.92 3.77
CA THR A 26 25.46 18.34 3.35
C THR A 26 25.98 17.39 2.27
N ILE A 27 26.58 17.95 1.23
CA ILE A 27 27.22 17.20 0.14
C ILE A 27 28.73 17.16 0.41
N GLU A 28 29.29 15.95 0.52
CA GLU A 28 30.73 15.78 0.67
C GLU A 28 31.46 16.18 -0.62
N SER A 29 32.67 16.72 -0.49
CA SER A 29 33.46 17.14 -1.65
C SER A 29 33.71 15.99 -2.62
N GLY A 30 33.41 16.22 -3.90
CA GLY A 30 33.54 15.22 -4.96
C GLY A 30 32.34 14.27 -5.11
N VAL A 31 31.27 14.46 -4.32
CA VAL A 31 29.99 13.77 -4.51
C VAL A 31 29.13 14.58 -5.48
N SER A 32 28.68 13.95 -6.56
CA SER A 32 27.80 14.57 -7.55
C SER A 32 26.33 14.15 -7.43
N ARG A 33 26.04 13.16 -6.58
CA ARG A 33 24.68 12.63 -6.36
C ARG A 33 24.48 12.31 -4.89
N THR A 34 23.36 12.75 -4.34
CA THR A 34 22.92 12.43 -3.00
C THR A 34 21.45 12.04 -3.00
N THR A 35 20.99 11.43 -1.92
CA THR A 35 19.59 11.03 -1.74
C THR A 35 19.11 11.58 -0.41
N LEU A 36 17.93 12.19 -0.44
CA LEU A 36 17.23 12.72 0.72
C LEU A 36 16.01 11.83 0.97
N GLU A 37 15.93 11.25 2.17
CA GLU A 37 14.79 10.44 2.58
C GLU A 37 13.67 11.35 3.11
N ILE A 38 12.48 11.26 2.52
CA ILE A 38 11.31 12.08 2.92
C ILE A 38 10.42 11.34 3.92
N GLY A 39 10.44 10.00 3.91
CA GLY A 39 9.48 9.20 4.67
C GLY A 39 8.06 9.32 4.10
N THR A 40 7.05 8.92 4.87
CA THR A 40 5.63 8.89 4.47
C THR A 40 4.76 9.85 5.27
N ASP A 41 5.38 10.72 6.06
CA ASP A 41 4.77 11.78 6.85
C ASP A 41 5.32 13.12 6.37
N TYR A 42 4.70 13.66 5.32
CA TYR A 42 5.08 14.95 4.75
C TYR A 42 3.83 15.69 4.22
N PRO A 43 3.85 17.04 4.20
CA PRO A 43 2.80 17.81 3.53
C PRO A 43 2.77 17.55 2.03
N ILE A 44 1.63 17.16 1.47
CA ILE A 44 1.48 17.08 0.00
C ILE A 44 1.60 18.48 -0.61
N GLY A 45 2.37 18.60 -1.70
CA GLY A 45 2.46 19.85 -2.45
C GLY A 45 3.79 20.06 -3.18
N GLU A 46 4.03 21.31 -3.58
CA GLU A 46 5.27 21.74 -4.21
C GLU A 46 6.31 22.12 -3.16
N TYR A 47 7.49 21.52 -3.28
CA TYR A 47 8.66 21.78 -2.46
C TYR A 47 9.70 22.52 -3.29
N GLU A 48 10.46 23.40 -2.64
CA GLU A 48 11.63 24.05 -3.24
C GLU A 48 12.91 23.38 -2.75
N LEU A 49 13.70 22.84 -3.67
CA LEU A 49 15.05 22.35 -3.41
C LEU A 49 16.06 23.44 -3.73
N ILE A 50 16.79 23.88 -2.72
CA ILE A 50 17.76 24.96 -2.77
C ILE A 50 19.17 24.38 -2.60
N GLY A 51 20.02 24.56 -3.61
CA GLY A 51 21.45 24.31 -3.53
C GLY A 51 22.19 25.51 -2.99
N LEU A 52 23.01 25.29 -1.97
CA LEU A 52 23.86 26.29 -1.32
C LEU A 52 25.35 26.00 -1.57
N ALA A 53 26.14 27.06 -1.64
CA ALA A 53 27.60 27.05 -1.64
C ALA A 53 28.08 28.13 -0.67
N ASP A 54 28.87 27.77 0.34
CA ASP A 54 29.33 28.73 1.36
C ASP A 54 28.16 29.59 1.94
N GLU A 55 27.01 28.95 2.20
CA GLU A 55 25.77 29.57 2.69
C GLU A 55 25.03 30.49 1.69
N GLU A 56 25.52 30.65 0.46
CA GLU A 56 24.86 31.41 -0.59
C GLU A 56 24.06 30.51 -1.56
N THR A 57 22.84 30.92 -1.93
CA THR A 57 22.04 30.20 -2.93
C THR A 57 22.68 30.24 -4.30
N VAL A 58 22.97 29.06 -4.84
CA VAL A 58 23.54 28.89 -6.18
C VAL A 58 22.53 28.30 -7.17
N GLU A 59 21.58 27.52 -6.70
CA GLU A 59 20.57 26.87 -7.54
C GLU A 59 19.25 26.66 -6.77
N THR A 60 18.14 26.71 -7.51
CA THR A 60 16.81 26.40 -6.98
C THR A 60 16.05 25.62 -8.03
N THR A 61 15.40 24.54 -7.61
CA THR A 61 14.47 23.77 -8.42
C THR A 61 13.26 23.38 -7.59
N SER A 62 12.13 23.07 -8.24
CA SER A 62 10.91 22.68 -7.56
C SER A 62 10.61 21.21 -7.84
N ILE A 63 10.06 20.52 -6.84
CA ILE A 63 9.54 19.16 -6.95
C ILE A 63 8.18 19.09 -6.28
N THR A 64 7.20 18.49 -6.96
CA THR A 64 5.93 18.15 -6.33
C THR A 64 6.06 16.79 -5.66
N LEU A 65 5.64 16.67 -4.40
CA LEU A 65 5.47 15.40 -3.71
C LEU A 65 3.99 15.15 -3.49
N GLU A 66 3.46 14.21 -4.24
CA GLU A 66 2.07 13.78 -4.15
C GLU A 66 2.00 12.29 -4.51
N PRO A 67 1.45 11.43 -3.64
CA PRO A 67 1.20 10.04 -3.98
C PRO A 67 -0.01 9.94 -4.92
N ASP A 68 0.04 8.99 -5.86
CA ASP A 68 -1.06 8.69 -6.78
C ASP A 68 -1.18 7.18 -6.85
N LEU A 69 -2.11 6.61 -6.08
CA LEU A 69 -2.25 5.16 -5.98
C LEU A 69 -3.25 4.63 -6.99
N GLU A 70 -2.83 3.59 -7.68
CA GLU A 70 -3.68 2.76 -8.50
C GLU A 70 -3.71 1.34 -7.89
N LEU A 71 -4.90 0.91 -7.48
CA LEU A 71 -5.14 -0.47 -7.10
C LEU A 71 -5.41 -1.23 -8.40
N THR A 72 -4.47 -2.09 -8.77
CA THR A 72 -4.42 -2.69 -10.11
C THR A 72 -5.12 -4.03 -10.18
N GLU A 73 -5.05 -4.81 -9.10
CA GLU A 73 -5.54 -6.19 -9.10
C GLU A 73 -5.78 -6.69 -7.67
N LEU A 74 -6.85 -7.46 -7.49
CA LEU A 74 -7.12 -8.25 -6.30
C LEU A 74 -7.12 -9.73 -6.67
N ARG A 75 -6.33 -10.54 -5.96
CA ARG A 75 -6.21 -11.97 -6.18
C ARG A 75 -6.45 -12.76 -4.90
N LEU A 76 -6.93 -13.99 -5.08
CA LEU A 76 -7.06 -14.97 -4.00
C LEU A 76 -5.72 -15.70 -3.84
N ALA A 77 -5.15 -15.70 -2.63
CA ALA A 77 -3.87 -16.34 -2.37
C ALA A 77 -3.83 -17.83 -2.79
N ARG A 78 -4.95 -18.55 -2.61
CA ARG A 78 -5.08 -19.97 -2.98
C ARG A 78 -4.89 -20.26 -4.46
N ASN A 79 -5.14 -19.27 -5.31
CA ASN A 79 -4.96 -19.38 -6.76
C ASN A 79 -3.55 -18.94 -7.20
N HIS A 80 -2.79 -18.31 -6.30
CA HIS A 80 -1.44 -17.77 -6.54
C HIS A 80 -0.49 -18.07 -5.36
N PRO A 81 -0.36 -19.33 -4.91
CA PRO A 81 0.47 -19.68 -3.75
C PRO A 81 1.95 -19.33 -3.93
N GLU A 82 2.44 -19.27 -5.16
CA GLU A 82 3.81 -18.89 -5.51
C GLU A 82 4.13 -17.40 -5.31
N GLU A 83 3.11 -16.55 -5.22
CA GLU A 83 3.26 -15.12 -4.96
C GLU A 83 3.09 -14.78 -3.48
N MET A 84 2.84 -15.78 -2.63
CA MET A 84 2.80 -15.58 -1.19
C MET A 84 4.19 -15.29 -0.63
N TYR A 85 4.22 -14.55 0.46
CA TYR A 85 5.44 -14.27 1.21
C TYR A 85 6.10 -15.56 1.73
N GLU A 86 7.41 -15.49 1.97
CA GLU A 86 8.16 -16.62 2.50
C GLU A 86 7.62 -17.02 3.89
N GLY A 87 7.35 -18.31 4.09
CA GLY A 87 6.83 -18.81 5.37
C GLY A 87 5.31 -18.74 5.50
N ALA A 88 4.58 -18.31 4.47
CA ALA A 88 3.13 -18.41 4.42
C ALA A 88 2.66 -19.83 4.74
N ARG A 89 1.74 -19.94 5.72
CA ARG A 89 1.13 -21.22 6.10
C ARG A 89 0.04 -21.58 5.11
N ASP A 90 -0.24 -22.87 4.95
CA ASP A 90 -1.35 -23.34 4.11
C ASP A 90 -2.68 -22.63 4.45
N SER A 91 -2.96 -22.39 5.73
CA SER A 91 -4.16 -21.68 6.18
C SER A 91 -4.23 -20.22 5.71
N SER A 92 -3.08 -19.55 5.61
CA SER A 92 -2.96 -18.19 5.08
C SER A 92 -3.17 -18.21 3.58
N THR A 93 -2.46 -19.08 2.87
CA THR A 93 -2.64 -19.28 1.43
C THR A 93 -4.09 -19.60 1.07
N GLU A 94 -4.81 -20.38 1.89
CA GLU A 94 -6.21 -20.72 1.63
C GLU A 94 -7.19 -19.56 1.81
N ALA A 95 -6.85 -18.51 2.57
CA ALA A 95 -7.82 -17.54 3.08
C ALA A 95 -7.49 -16.06 2.81
N GLU A 96 -6.23 -15.74 2.54
CA GLU A 96 -5.77 -14.37 2.31
C GLU A 96 -6.07 -13.87 0.89
N ALA A 97 -6.11 -12.55 0.78
CA ALA A 97 -6.14 -11.82 -0.47
C ALA A 97 -4.79 -11.14 -0.70
N ILE A 98 -4.40 -11.06 -1.98
CA ILE A 98 -3.24 -10.33 -2.45
C ILE A 98 -3.74 -9.12 -3.23
N LEU A 99 -3.42 -7.92 -2.77
CA LEU A 99 -3.76 -6.66 -3.43
C LEU A 99 -2.49 -6.07 -4.04
N THR A 100 -2.51 -5.83 -5.36
CA THR A 100 -1.42 -5.18 -6.08
C THR A 100 -1.66 -3.67 -6.14
N VAL A 101 -0.79 -2.89 -5.50
CA VAL A 101 -0.88 -1.43 -5.44
C VAL A 101 0.31 -0.81 -6.16
N THR A 102 0.06 0.12 -7.07
CA THR A 102 1.11 0.90 -7.74
C THR A 102 1.00 2.35 -7.34
N ASN A 103 2.08 2.94 -6.83
CA ASN A 103 2.16 4.38 -6.60
C ASN A 103 2.78 5.03 -7.84
N ARG A 104 1.95 5.67 -8.68
CA ARG A 104 2.37 6.41 -9.87
C ARG A 104 2.76 7.85 -9.58
N GLY A 105 2.58 8.28 -8.34
CA GLY A 105 2.89 9.61 -7.86
C GLY A 105 4.39 9.84 -7.71
N THR A 106 4.73 11.06 -7.34
CA THR A 106 6.10 11.48 -7.04
C THR A 106 6.43 11.40 -5.56
N GLY A 107 5.40 11.35 -4.72
CA GLY A 107 5.50 11.26 -3.28
C GLY A 107 5.29 9.82 -2.77
N PRO A 108 6.11 9.31 -1.85
CA PRO A 108 5.86 8.03 -1.20
C PRO A 108 4.64 8.11 -0.26
N THR A 109 4.01 7.00 0.08
CA THR A 109 2.97 6.95 1.12
C THR A 109 3.06 5.61 1.84
N ALA A 110 2.20 5.34 2.81
CA ALA A 110 2.11 4.02 3.44
C ALA A 110 0.65 3.56 3.48
N ALA A 111 0.40 2.28 3.21
CA ALA A 111 -0.86 1.62 3.48
C ALA A 111 -0.99 1.39 4.99
N THR A 112 -2.06 1.91 5.59
CA THR A 112 -2.30 1.88 7.04
C THR A 112 -3.49 1.00 7.42
N ALA A 113 -4.40 0.74 6.49
CA ALA A 113 -5.45 -0.25 6.70
C ALA A 113 -5.92 -0.89 5.39
N LEU A 114 -6.28 -2.17 5.47
CA LEU A 114 -6.96 -2.92 4.41
C LEU A 114 -8.23 -3.55 4.97
N ARG A 115 -9.37 -3.25 4.34
CA ARG A 115 -10.70 -3.73 4.76
C ARG A 115 -11.44 -4.37 3.60
N PHE A 116 -12.21 -5.40 3.93
CA PHE A 116 -13.11 -6.11 3.02
C PHE A 116 -14.53 -6.02 3.57
N GLU A 117 -15.42 -5.39 2.82
CA GLU A 117 -16.80 -5.12 3.24
C GLU A 117 -17.80 -5.77 2.27
N GLY A 118 -19.01 -6.08 2.72
CA GLY A 118 -20.06 -6.66 1.87
C GLY A 118 -20.06 -8.20 1.87
N ASP A 119 -20.23 -8.80 0.70
CA ASP A 119 -20.60 -10.21 0.56
C ASP A 119 -19.42 -11.20 0.60
N VAL A 120 -18.21 -10.76 0.97
CA VAL A 120 -17.08 -11.67 1.22
C VAL A 120 -17.45 -12.71 2.30
N PRO A 121 -16.83 -13.91 2.29
CA PRO A 121 -17.11 -14.95 3.28
C PRO A 121 -16.90 -14.48 4.72
N PHE A 122 -15.86 -13.69 4.95
CA PHE A 122 -15.49 -13.17 6.26
C PHE A 122 -15.13 -11.69 6.17
N PRO A 123 -16.13 -10.78 6.21
CA PRO A 123 -15.85 -9.34 6.12
C PRO A 123 -15.03 -8.85 7.31
N SER A 124 -14.26 -7.80 7.08
CA SER A 124 -13.51 -7.11 8.12
C SER A 124 -14.45 -6.60 9.21
N HIS A 125 -14.15 -6.92 10.47
CA HIS A 125 -14.96 -6.55 11.61
C HIS A 125 -14.56 -5.16 12.14
N GLU A 126 -15.51 -4.41 12.71
CA GLU A 126 -15.25 -3.07 13.27
C GLU A 126 -14.18 -3.06 14.38
N SER A 127 -13.99 -4.20 15.05
CA SER A 127 -12.99 -4.37 16.11
C SER A 127 -11.55 -4.16 15.64
N TYR A 128 -11.25 -4.32 14.34
CA TYR A 128 -9.92 -4.03 13.81
C TYR A 128 -9.59 -2.54 14.00
N ASP A 129 -10.55 -1.66 13.72
CA ASP A 129 -10.37 -0.22 13.90
C ASP A 129 -10.29 0.16 15.38
N GLU A 130 -11.09 -0.49 16.24
CA GLU A 130 -11.04 -0.28 17.69
C GLU A 130 -9.72 -0.74 18.32
N ALA A 131 -9.13 -1.82 17.80
CA ALA A 131 -7.86 -2.38 18.24
C ALA A 131 -6.64 -1.68 17.63
N GLY A 132 -6.84 -0.86 16.59
CA GLY A 132 -5.73 -0.27 15.82
C GLY A 132 -4.99 -1.27 14.95
N GLU A 133 -5.65 -2.36 14.55
CA GLU A 133 -5.09 -3.40 13.68
C GLU A 133 -5.28 -2.99 12.21
N SER A 134 -4.21 -3.02 11.42
CA SER A 134 -4.25 -2.59 10.02
C SER A 134 -5.03 -3.54 9.13
N GLY A 135 -5.24 -4.80 9.52
CA GLY A 135 -5.77 -5.84 8.64
C GLY A 135 -4.81 -6.24 7.52
N ILE A 136 -3.55 -5.81 7.60
CA ILE A 136 -2.48 -6.05 6.63
C ILE A 136 -1.46 -6.97 7.28
N HIS A 137 -1.06 -8.03 6.59
CA HIS A 137 -0.04 -8.94 7.08
C HIS A 137 1.32 -8.26 7.14
N ASP A 138 2.06 -8.47 8.23
CA ASP A 138 3.45 -8.05 8.39
C ASP A 138 4.42 -9.09 7.79
N PRO A 139 5.03 -8.83 6.61
CA PRO A 139 5.96 -9.76 5.99
C PRO A 139 7.28 -9.91 6.78
N GLU A 140 7.58 -9.02 7.71
CA GLU A 140 8.78 -9.10 8.57
C GLU A 140 8.50 -9.89 9.87
N SER A 141 7.24 -10.27 10.12
CA SER A 141 6.83 -11.00 11.32
C SER A 141 6.79 -12.52 11.08
N ASP A 142 7.66 -13.25 11.79
CA ASP A 142 7.66 -14.72 11.83
C ASP A 142 6.33 -15.34 12.33
N PHE A 143 5.47 -14.54 12.96
CA PHE A 143 4.25 -15.01 13.62
C PHE A 143 2.96 -14.66 12.87
N GLY A 144 3.03 -13.95 11.74
CA GLY A 144 1.86 -13.50 10.99
C GLY A 144 1.06 -12.45 11.75
N ALA A 145 1.76 -11.43 12.26
CA ALA A 145 1.13 -10.29 12.92
C ALA A 145 0.57 -9.28 11.90
N ASP A 146 -0.25 -8.36 12.38
CA ASP A 146 -0.62 -7.16 11.62
C ASP A 146 0.57 -6.20 11.51
N ALA A 147 0.82 -5.72 10.29
CA ALA A 147 1.75 -4.62 10.06
C ALA A 147 1.17 -3.32 10.63
N GLU A 148 1.98 -2.45 11.23
CA GLU A 148 1.48 -1.10 11.55
C GLU A 148 1.19 -0.30 10.27
N SER A 149 2.07 -0.44 9.26
CA SER A 149 1.87 0.09 7.93
C SER A 149 2.82 -0.59 6.93
N ILE A 150 2.49 -0.51 5.63
CA ILE A 150 3.38 -0.96 4.55
C ILE A 150 3.74 0.24 3.68
N ALA A 151 5.04 0.47 3.49
CA ALA A 151 5.52 1.56 2.63
C ALA A 151 5.13 1.32 1.17
N LEU A 152 4.69 2.39 0.50
CA LEU A 152 4.34 2.46 -0.91
C LEU A 152 5.23 3.53 -1.58
N PRO A 153 6.47 3.17 -1.98
CA PRO A 153 7.41 4.11 -2.58
C PRO A 153 6.88 4.68 -3.89
N ALA A 154 7.30 5.91 -4.22
CA ALA A 154 6.93 6.57 -5.46
C ALA A 154 7.49 5.82 -6.69
N GLY A 155 6.64 5.56 -7.69
CA GLY A 155 7.00 4.85 -8.92
C GLY A 155 7.12 3.33 -8.78
N GLU A 156 6.74 2.76 -7.63
CA GLU A 156 6.87 1.32 -7.36
C GLU A 156 5.52 0.62 -7.26
N THR A 157 5.55 -0.69 -7.50
CA THR A 157 4.43 -1.61 -7.29
C THR A 157 4.74 -2.50 -6.10
N VAL A 158 3.79 -2.58 -5.17
CA VAL A 158 3.91 -3.36 -3.93
C VAL A 158 2.72 -4.32 -3.82
N LEU A 159 3.00 -5.53 -3.35
CA LEU A 159 1.98 -6.52 -2.98
C LEU A 159 1.62 -6.35 -1.50
N ILE A 160 0.33 -6.18 -1.22
CA ILE A 160 -0.23 -6.10 0.13
C ILE A 160 -1.03 -7.38 0.38
N TYR A 161 -0.71 -8.08 1.46
CA TYR A 161 -1.42 -9.31 1.85
C TYR A 161 -2.39 -8.99 2.99
N SER A 162 -3.61 -9.49 2.92
CA SER A 162 -4.60 -9.30 3.99
C SER A 162 -4.27 -10.15 5.21
N ASN A 163 -4.35 -9.61 6.43
CA ASN A 163 -4.34 -10.42 7.66
C ASN A 163 -5.76 -10.81 8.12
N THR A 164 -6.81 -10.16 7.60
CA THR A 164 -8.20 -10.37 8.03
C THR A 164 -8.82 -11.70 7.56
N LEU A 165 -8.11 -12.47 6.73
CA LEU A 165 -8.54 -13.77 6.17
C LEU A 165 -9.93 -13.74 5.51
N PRO A 166 -10.20 -12.80 4.58
CA PRO A 166 -11.55 -12.52 4.09
C PRO A 166 -12.20 -13.68 3.35
N PHE A 167 -11.38 -14.62 2.84
CA PHE A 167 -11.82 -15.75 2.02
C PHE A 167 -11.66 -17.10 2.72
N SER A 168 -11.66 -17.12 4.05
CA SER A 168 -11.53 -18.33 4.86
C SER A 168 -12.48 -19.45 4.40
N PRO A 169 -11.98 -20.69 4.15
CA PRO A 169 -12.80 -21.78 3.66
C PRO A 169 -13.97 -22.13 4.58
N ALA A 170 -13.78 -22.05 5.91
CA ALA A 170 -14.83 -22.37 6.88
C ALA A 170 -16.08 -21.48 6.72
N SER A 171 -15.86 -20.19 6.43
CA SER A 171 -16.92 -19.22 6.19
C SER A 171 -17.45 -19.27 4.75
N THR A 172 -16.67 -19.80 3.82
CA THR A 172 -17.03 -19.92 2.40
C THR A 172 -18.07 -21.03 2.16
N ARG A 173 -17.99 -22.14 2.91
CA ARG A 173 -18.92 -23.28 2.78
C ARG A 173 -20.39 -22.91 2.98
N SER A 174 -20.66 -22.02 3.93
CA SER A 174 -22.03 -21.58 4.23
C SER A 174 -22.63 -20.68 3.14
N LYS A 175 -21.78 -20.01 2.34
CA LYS A 175 -22.21 -19.15 1.24
C LYS A 175 -22.57 -19.95 -0.01
N CYS A 176 -21.82 -21.02 -0.33
CA CYS A 176 -22.14 -21.90 -1.46
C CYS A 176 -23.47 -22.67 -1.32
N ASP A 177 -23.90 -22.95 -0.08
CA ASP A 177 -25.18 -23.62 0.19
C ASP A 177 -26.39 -22.66 0.11
N SER A 178 -26.15 -21.35 -0.05
CA SER A 178 -27.19 -20.32 -0.07
C SER A 178 -27.71 -20.03 -1.48
N ILE A 179 -29.01 -19.69 -1.59
CA ILE A 179 -29.64 -19.30 -2.87
C ILE A 179 -29.20 -17.87 -3.21
N GLY A 180 -28.33 -17.74 -4.21
CA GLY A 180 -27.70 -16.47 -4.62
C GLY A 180 -26.19 -16.66 -4.70
N ARG A 181 -25.71 -17.10 -5.86
CA ARG A 181 -24.29 -17.46 -6.09
C ARG A 181 -23.40 -16.26 -6.33
N ASP A 182 -23.97 -15.07 -6.47
CA ASP A 182 -23.25 -13.86 -6.80
C ASP A 182 -23.50 -12.82 -5.69
N GLY A 183 -22.45 -12.09 -5.32
CA GLY A 183 -22.51 -11.00 -4.34
C GLY A 183 -21.65 -9.84 -4.78
N GLN A 184 -21.66 -8.76 -4.01
CA GLN A 184 -20.77 -7.63 -4.20
C GLN A 184 -20.00 -7.33 -2.94
N PHE A 185 -18.74 -6.94 -3.10
CA PHE A 185 -17.90 -6.55 -1.97
C PHE A 185 -16.99 -5.40 -2.35
N THR A 186 -16.59 -4.65 -1.34
CA THR A 186 -15.70 -3.50 -1.48
C THR A 186 -14.40 -3.78 -0.77
N VAL A 187 -13.28 -3.50 -1.44
CA VAL A 187 -11.95 -3.46 -0.83
C VAL A 187 -11.61 -2.00 -0.57
N ARG A 188 -11.33 -1.66 0.68
CA ARG A 188 -10.90 -0.31 1.08
C ARG A 188 -9.46 -0.33 1.57
N LEU A 189 -8.62 0.50 0.95
CA LEU A 189 -7.24 0.75 1.34
C LEU A 189 -7.15 2.18 1.88
N SER A 190 -6.73 2.32 3.13
CA SER A 190 -6.43 3.62 3.74
C SER A 190 -4.92 3.85 3.80
N THR A 191 -4.52 5.12 3.77
CA THR A 191 -3.11 5.51 3.69
C THR A 191 -2.73 6.60 4.70
N SER A 192 -1.43 6.79 4.93
CA SER A 192 -0.90 7.82 5.85
C SER A 192 -1.35 9.24 5.48
N HIS A 193 -1.50 9.53 4.19
CA HIS A 193 -1.96 10.82 3.69
C HIS A 193 -3.49 10.95 3.64
N ALA A 194 -4.22 10.07 4.34
CA ALA A 194 -5.68 10.01 4.38
C ALA A 194 -6.34 9.93 2.98
N ILE A 195 -5.63 9.32 2.03
CA ILE A 195 -6.18 9.00 0.72
C ILE A 195 -6.81 7.62 0.84
N ASP A 196 -8.14 7.60 0.81
CA ASP A 196 -8.92 6.36 0.80
C ASP A 196 -9.16 5.91 -0.64
N HIS A 197 -8.78 4.68 -0.93
CA HIS A 197 -9.08 4.01 -2.18
C HIS A 197 -10.06 2.88 -1.93
N SER A 198 -11.15 2.87 -2.69
CA SER A 198 -12.14 1.79 -2.65
C SER A 198 -12.31 1.21 -4.03
N LEU A 199 -12.34 -0.11 -4.13
CA LEU A 199 -12.68 -0.84 -5.34
C LEU A 199 -13.81 -1.81 -5.06
N ASP A 200 -14.82 -1.77 -5.93
CA ASP A 200 -15.96 -2.67 -5.87
C ASP A 200 -15.74 -3.86 -6.81
N TYR A 201 -16.12 -5.03 -6.33
CA TYR A 201 -15.97 -6.30 -7.04
C TYR A 201 -17.25 -7.11 -6.97
N VAL A 202 -17.45 -7.96 -7.97
CA VAL A 202 -18.43 -9.04 -7.92
C VAL A 202 -17.72 -10.30 -7.46
N ILE A 203 -18.36 -11.04 -6.56
CA ILE A 203 -17.89 -12.35 -6.11
C ILE A 203 -18.87 -13.42 -6.57
N HIS A 204 -18.34 -14.47 -7.18
CA HIS A 204 -19.08 -15.64 -7.65
C HIS A 204 -18.69 -16.86 -6.82
N TYR A 205 -19.69 -17.50 -6.23
CA TYR A 205 -19.60 -18.75 -5.50
C TYR A 205 -20.02 -19.89 -6.43
N LEU A 206 -19.03 -20.54 -7.01
CA LEU A 206 -19.21 -21.66 -7.92
C LEU A 206 -19.19 -22.97 -7.12
N GLY A 207 -19.94 -23.96 -7.60
CA GLY A 207 -20.06 -25.26 -6.93
C GLY A 207 -21.49 -25.71 -6.70
N THR A 208 -21.65 -26.98 -6.33
CA THR A 208 -22.96 -27.58 -6.03
C THR A 208 -23.07 -28.14 -4.61
N GLY A 209 -22.02 -28.00 -3.80
CA GLY A 209 -21.97 -28.42 -2.40
C GLY A 209 -20.76 -27.85 -1.66
N PRO A 210 -20.69 -28.05 -0.34
CA PRO A 210 -19.73 -27.38 0.55
C PRO A 210 -18.27 -27.83 0.36
N ASP A 211 -18.06 -28.99 -0.25
CA ASP A 211 -16.72 -29.55 -0.48
C ASP A 211 -16.11 -29.14 -1.85
N ASP A 212 -16.90 -28.48 -2.71
CA ASP A 212 -16.55 -28.09 -4.09
C ASP A 212 -16.92 -26.62 -4.35
N CYS A 213 -16.79 -25.80 -3.31
CA CYS A 213 -17.10 -24.38 -3.36
C CYS A 213 -15.89 -23.58 -3.84
N GLU A 214 -15.92 -23.12 -5.08
CA GLU A 214 -14.91 -22.28 -5.69
C GLU A 214 -15.34 -20.81 -5.65
N ILE A 215 -14.39 -19.89 -5.50
CA ILE A 215 -14.63 -18.46 -5.54
C ILE A 215 -13.97 -17.87 -6.78
N GLU A 216 -14.73 -17.17 -7.60
CA GLU A 216 -14.23 -16.28 -8.65
C GLU A 216 -14.56 -14.83 -8.29
N ILE A 217 -13.67 -13.91 -8.68
CA ILE A 217 -13.82 -12.47 -8.45
C ILE A 217 -13.76 -11.78 -9.81
N GLU A 218 -14.74 -10.91 -10.09
CA GLU A 218 -14.78 -10.06 -11.29
C GLU A 218 -14.71 -8.58 -10.89
N GLY A 219 -13.86 -7.80 -11.56
CA GLY A 219 -13.72 -6.37 -11.32
C GLY A 219 -12.29 -5.86 -11.52
N PRO A 220 -11.99 -4.62 -11.09
CA PRO A 220 -12.92 -3.69 -10.42
C PRO A 220 -14.05 -3.18 -11.33
N LEU A 221 -15.19 -2.81 -10.73
CA LEU A 221 -16.39 -2.26 -11.38
C LEU A 221 -16.29 -0.77 -11.73
#